data_AF-F8WYI0-F1
#
_entry.id   AF-F8WYI0-F1
#
_cell.length_a   1.000
_cell.length_b   1.000
_cell.length_c   1.000
_cell.angle_alpha   90.00
_cell.angle_beta   90.00
_cell.angle_gamma   90.00
#
_symmetry.space_group_name_H-M   'P 1'
#
loop_
_entity.id
_entity.type
_entity.pdbx_description
1 polymer ?
#
loop_
_entity_poly.entity_id
_entity_poly.type
_entity_poly.pdbx_seq_one_letter_code
_entity_poly.pdbx_strand_id
1 'polypeptide(L)'
;MKENKKSPWAWIPSLYLAEGLPYVAVMTISVIMYKRMGISNTDIALYTSWLYLPWVIKPFWSPFVDLLKTKRWWIVTMQILIGAGFAGIAFTIPLPVFFQATLAFFWLLAFSSATHDIAADGFYMLGLNTNDQAKYVGIRSTFYRIATIMGQGVLIILAGFLESTSGCEPLKLNIDASPQYTQSTLFVPEVQNITEQDGDIHFIVNEAVVKIGTHGVNKDSLKVFMDSVVKLNQNNGFTAKEHTSNTLIIEKEESLWTKNVSKPLGNWIKTNFGEKRFVTKSEHTGNIALVAVWLSKRPEDGKEMVLNTSINRGDNSISLIHGERLAFTESNWNKPAYLIFQVDPKLTTASSAEYKGLSGNIPFAWSITFFVLAGLFMFFSFYHRVVLPKPDSDKPHEHITAKSIFKEFEITFRSFFKKPQALAAIFFMLTYRFSEAQLLKLINPFLLDSKDIGGLGLTTGEVGLVYGTIGIIGLTLGGIIGGFVAAKGGLRKWLWPMTLSMLLTIATFLYLSFTQTDSLIIINICIFIEQFGYGFGFTAYMLYLIYFSEGTHKTAHYAFCTGFMALGMMIPGMFAGWLQEQLGYNHFFIWVMICSIIPIIAVSLLKINPNYGKATEKESEKQ
;
A
#
# COMPACT_ATOMS: atom_id res chain seq x y z
N MET A 1 29.10 -10.91 -36.70
CA MET A 1 27.65 -10.96 -36.38
C MET A 1 27.30 -9.71 -35.62
N LYS A 2 26.39 -8.86 -36.11
CA LYS A 2 25.86 -7.73 -35.33
C LYS A 2 25.16 -8.33 -34.10
N GLU A 3 25.70 -8.10 -32.91
CA GLU A 3 25.02 -8.45 -31.67
C GLU A 3 23.63 -7.83 -31.71
N ASN A 4 22.61 -8.67 -31.61
CA ASN A 4 21.22 -8.25 -31.60
C ASN A 4 20.97 -7.55 -30.25
N LYS A 5 21.38 -6.27 -30.15
CA LYS A 5 21.18 -5.45 -28.95
C LYS A 5 19.68 -5.27 -28.76
N LYS A 6 19.11 -6.10 -27.88
CA LYS A 6 17.70 -6.01 -27.53
C LYS A 6 17.44 -4.66 -26.88
N SER A 7 16.45 -3.95 -27.39
CA SER A 7 16.09 -2.62 -26.89
C SER A 7 15.75 -2.67 -25.39
N PRO A 8 16.24 -1.71 -24.57
CA PRO A 8 15.85 -1.61 -23.16
C PRO A 8 14.32 -1.58 -22.92
N TRP A 9 13.57 -1.00 -23.86
CA TRP A 9 12.10 -1.01 -23.85
C TRP A 9 11.47 -2.40 -23.86
N ALA A 10 12.19 -3.40 -24.37
CA ALA A 10 11.65 -4.75 -24.46
C ALA A 10 11.60 -5.47 -23.10
N TRP A 11 12.41 -5.07 -22.11
CA TRP A 11 12.50 -5.79 -20.84
C TRP A 11 12.35 -4.93 -19.60
N ILE A 12 12.72 -3.64 -19.62
CA ILE A 12 12.60 -2.78 -18.42
C ILE A 12 11.14 -2.68 -17.95
N PRO A 13 10.16 -2.32 -18.80
CA PRO A 13 8.77 -2.22 -18.38
C PRO A 13 8.22 -3.50 -17.74
N SER A 14 8.41 -4.65 -18.42
CA SER A 14 7.89 -5.94 -17.97
C SER A 14 8.63 -6.47 -16.74
N LEU A 15 9.93 -6.22 -16.62
CA LEU A 15 10.74 -6.67 -15.49
C LEU A 15 10.32 -5.95 -14.20
N TYR A 16 10.12 -4.63 -14.26
CA TYR A 16 9.72 -3.86 -13.08
C TYR A 16 8.24 -3.97 -12.74
N LEU A 17 7.40 -4.30 -13.74
CA LEU A 17 6.05 -4.77 -13.47
C LEU A 17 6.07 -6.10 -12.69
N ALA A 18 6.90 -7.06 -13.13
CA ALA A 18 7.09 -8.34 -12.46
C ALA A 18 7.78 -8.22 -11.09
N GLU A 19 8.56 -7.16 -10.87
CA GLU A 19 9.18 -6.87 -9.58
C GLU A 19 8.17 -6.30 -8.56
N GLY A 20 7.27 -5.41 -9.00
CA GLY A 20 6.31 -4.76 -8.12
C GLY A 20 5.10 -5.62 -7.74
N LEU A 21 4.62 -6.50 -8.62
CA LEU A 21 3.41 -7.30 -8.36
C LEU A 21 3.49 -8.20 -7.12
N PRO A 22 4.58 -8.94 -6.85
CA PRO A 22 4.70 -9.80 -5.68
C PRO A 22 4.69 -9.00 -4.39
N TYR A 23 5.37 -7.84 -4.38
CA TYR A 23 5.35 -6.92 -3.26
C TYR A 23 3.92 -6.48 -2.91
N VAL A 24 3.13 -6.09 -3.92
CA VAL A 24 1.75 -5.63 -3.74
C VAL A 24 0.85 -6.77 -3.28
N ALA A 25 1.09 -7.98 -3.80
CA ALA A 25 0.35 -9.16 -3.37
C ALA A 25 0.57 -9.47 -1.88
N VAL A 26 1.83 -9.40 -1.42
CA VAL A 26 2.20 -9.63 -0.03
C VAL A 26 1.67 -8.54 0.90
N MET A 27 1.79 -7.27 0.49
CA MET A 27 1.52 -6.13 1.39
C MET A 27 0.06 -5.68 1.41
N THR A 28 -0.68 -5.85 0.32
CA THR A 28 -2.06 -5.35 0.21
C THR A 28 -3.05 -6.46 -0.07
N ILE A 29 -2.79 -7.33 -1.06
CA ILE A 29 -3.76 -8.35 -1.45
C ILE A 29 -3.96 -9.38 -0.34
N SER A 30 -2.90 -9.76 0.37
CA SER A 30 -2.98 -10.66 1.53
C SER A 30 -3.96 -10.13 2.61
N VAL A 31 -3.85 -8.85 2.96
CA VAL A 31 -4.70 -8.17 3.95
C VAL A 31 -6.16 -8.20 3.51
N ILE A 32 -6.43 -7.85 2.25
CA ILE A 32 -7.78 -7.78 1.70
C ILE A 32 -8.39 -9.19 1.61
N MET A 33 -7.62 -10.17 1.15
CA MET A 33 -8.04 -11.57 1.10
C MET A 33 -8.39 -12.10 2.50
N TYR A 34 -7.51 -11.92 3.48
CA TYR A 34 -7.76 -12.40 4.84
C TYR A 34 -8.96 -11.72 5.48
N LYS A 35 -9.14 -10.41 5.27
CA LYS A 35 -10.34 -9.70 5.73
C LYS A 35 -11.62 -10.30 5.11
N ARG A 36 -11.61 -10.56 3.79
CA ARG A 36 -12.73 -11.20 3.06
C ARG A 36 -12.99 -12.64 3.51
N MET A 37 -11.95 -13.36 3.92
CA MET A 37 -12.05 -14.71 4.49
C MET A 37 -12.43 -14.74 5.98
N GLY A 38 -12.70 -13.58 6.59
CA GLY A 38 -13.18 -13.48 7.98
C GLY A 38 -12.08 -13.58 9.05
N ILE A 39 -10.81 -13.41 8.70
CA ILE A 39 -9.72 -13.31 9.68
C ILE A 39 -9.80 -11.96 10.41
N SER A 40 -9.52 -11.96 11.71
CA SER A 40 -9.58 -10.75 12.54
C SER A 40 -8.54 -9.71 12.10
N ASN A 41 -8.88 -8.42 12.24
CA ASN A 41 -7.95 -7.33 11.92
C ASN A 41 -6.67 -7.38 12.78
N THR A 42 -6.78 -7.85 14.03
CA THR A 42 -5.64 -8.01 14.94
C THR A 42 -4.68 -9.07 14.45
N ASP A 43 -5.19 -10.23 14.02
CA ASP A 43 -4.35 -11.29 13.46
C ASP A 43 -3.72 -10.85 12.15
N ILE A 44 -4.50 -10.23 11.25
CA ILE A 44 -3.97 -9.69 10.00
C ILE A 44 -2.81 -8.74 10.31
N ALA A 45 -3.02 -7.73 11.15
CA ALA A 45 -1.98 -6.76 11.49
C ALA A 45 -0.74 -7.42 12.10
N LEU A 46 -0.92 -8.38 13.02
CA LEU A 46 0.19 -9.07 13.67
C LEU A 46 1.01 -9.88 12.67
N TYR A 47 0.36 -10.74 11.86
CA TYR A 47 1.05 -11.70 10.99
C TYR A 47 1.57 -11.07 9.69
N THR A 48 0.82 -10.14 9.08
CA THR A 48 1.26 -9.53 7.82
C THR A 48 2.37 -8.50 8.01
N SER A 49 2.50 -7.90 9.20
CA SER A 49 3.58 -6.94 9.49
C SER A 49 4.98 -7.55 9.31
N TRP A 50 5.13 -8.85 9.59
CA TRP A 50 6.41 -9.55 9.43
C TRP A 50 6.73 -9.90 7.98
N LEU A 51 5.73 -9.93 7.11
CA LEU A 51 5.93 -10.26 5.70
C LEU A 51 6.82 -9.25 4.98
N TYR A 52 6.90 -7.99 5.45
CA TYR A 52 7.77 -6.96 4.89
C TYR A 52 9.26 -7.17 5.20
N LEU A 53 9.59 -7.96 6.22
CA LEU A 53 10.95 -8.11 6.73
C LEU A 53 11.98 -8.46 5.64
N PRO A 54 11.72 -9.40 4.70
CA PRO A 54 12.69 -9.80 3.69
C PRO A 54 13.26 -8.65 2.87
N TRP A 55 12.48 -7.64 2.49
CA TRP A 55 12.99 -6.50 1.72
C TRP A 55 13.96 -5.62 2.52
N VAL A 56 13.85 -5.61 3.85
CA VAL A 56 14.74 -4.85 4.74
C VAL A 56 16.06 -5.60 4.96
N ILE A 57 15.99 -6.92 5.17
CA ILE A 57 17.15 -7.76 5.48
C ILE A 57 17.82 -8.37 4.25
N LYS A 58 17.31 -8.11 3.03
CA LYS A 58 17.92 -8.54 1.77
C LYS A 58 19.42 -8.28 1.60
N PRO A 59 20.03 -7.24 2.20
CA PRO A 59 21.46 -7.06 2.05
C PRO A 59 22.31 -8.17 2.69
N PHE A 60 21.77 -8.96 3.63
CA PHE A 60 22.51 -10.07 4.23
C PHE A 60 22.74 -11.24 3.26
N TRP A 61 21.86 -11.44 2.26
CA TRP A 61 22.04 -12.49 1.26
C TRP A 61 22.32 -11.97 -0.16
N SER A 62 22.31 -10.66 -0.38
CA SER A 62 22.59 -10.09 -1.70
C SER A 62 23.94 -10.52 -2.31
N PRO A 63 25.03 -10.75 -1.54
CA PRO A 63 26.27 -11.24 -2.12
C PRO A 63 26.14 -12.68 -2.64
N PHE A 64 25.30 -13.52 -2.02
CA PHE A 64 25.05 -14.88 -2.50
C PHE A 64 24.40 -14.85 -3.89
N VAL A 65 23.44 -13.95 -4.09
CA VAL A 65 22.79 -13.73 -5.39
C VAL A 65 23.81 -13.22 -6.41
N ASP A 66 24.76 -12.39 -5.98
CA ASP A 66 25.78 -11.84 -6.86
C ASP A 66 26.76 -12.91 -7.37
N LEU A 67 27.13 -13.87 -6.52
CA LEU A 67 28.21 -14.83 -6.73
C LEU A 67 27.78 -16.15 -7.37
N LEU A 68 26.61 -16.68 -6.98
CA LEU A 68 26.23 -18.07 -7.28
C LEU A 68 25.96 -18.34 -8.76
N LYS A 69 25.18 -17.47 -9.40
CA LYS A 69 24.70 -17.63 -10.76
C LYS A 69 24.50 -16.27 -11.43
N THR A 70 24.31 -16.32 -12.74
CA THR A 70 24.00 -15.14 -13.55
C THR A 70 22.70 -14.48 -13.09
N LYS A 71 22.61 -13.16 -13.20
CA LYS A 71 21.41 -12.39 -12.80
C LYS A 71 20.19 -12.79 -13.62
N ARG A 72 20.37 -13.07 -14.92
CA ARG A 72 19.30 -13.62 -15.78
C ARG A 72 18.72 -14.92 -15.22
N TRP A 73 19.58 -15.81 -14.74
CA TRP A 73 19.15 -17.08 -14.14
C TRP A 73 18.34 -16.83 -12.86
N TRP A 74 18.80 -15.92 -11.99
CA TRP A 74 18.07 -15.56 -10.78
C TRP A 74 16.72 -14.91 -11.08
N ILE A 75 16.64 -13.99 -12.05
CA ILE A 75 15.37 -13.37 -12.47
C ILE A 75 14.37 -14.45 -12.91
N VAL A 76 14.77 -15.30 -13.85
CA VAL A 76 13.88 -16.34 -14.41
C VAL A 76 13.50 -17.37 -13.35
N THR A 77 14.45 -17.79 -12.51
CA THR A 77 14.22 -18.77 -11.44
C THR A 77 13.30 -18.20 -10.36
N MET A 78 13.53 -16.96 -9.93
CA MET A 78 12.66 -16.31 -8.95
C MET A 78 11.27 -16.06 -9.52
N GLN A 79 11.12 -15.74 -10.82
CA GLN A 79 9.79 -15.65 -11.44
C GLN A 79 9.05 -16.99 -11.40
N ILE A 80 9.74 -18.11 -11.61
CA ILE A 80 9.15 -19.46 -11.44
C ILE A 80 8.78 -19.70 -9.98
N LEU A 81 9.67 -19.39 -9.03
CA LEU A 81 9.40 -19.58 -7.60
C LEU A 81 8.27 -18.69 -7.08
N ILE A 82 8.17 -17.46 -7.55
CA ILE A 82 7.05 -16.56 -7.27
C ILE A 82 5.76 -17.14 -7.86
N GLY A 83 5.79 -17.61 -9.11
CA GLY A 83 4.65 -18.29 -9.73
C GLY A 83 4.22 -19.53 -8.96
N ALA A 84 5.18 -20.35 -8.50
CA ALA A 84 4.94 -21.51 -7.65
C ALA A 84 4.41 -21.10 -6.26
N GLY A 85 4.87 -19.98 -5.70
CA GLY A 85 4.36 -19.41 -4.46
C GLY A 85 2.91 -18.97 -4.58
N PHE A 86 2.55 -18.29 -5.68
CA PHE A 86 1.16 -17.94 -5.99
C PHE A 86 0.29 -19.19 -6.19
N ALA A 87 0.78 -20.20 -6.93
CA ALA A 87 0.07 -21.47 -7.06
C ALA A 87 -0.09 -22.18 -5.70
N GLY A 88 0.94 -22.14 -4.85
CA GLY A 88 0.89 -22.68 -3.48
C GLY A 88 -0.17 -21.99 -2.62
N ILE A 89 -0.28 -20.67 -2.68
CA ILE A 89 -1.38 -19.91 -2.06
C ILE A 89 -2.72 -20.40 -2.62
N ALA A 90 -2.86 -20.48 -3.95
CA ALA A 90 -4.09 -20.92 -4.59
C ALA A 90 -4.54 -22.33 -4.16
N PHE A 91 -3.62 -23.29 -4.08
CA PHE A 91 -3.92 -24.66 -3.66
C PHE A 91 -4.19 -24.79 -2.16
N THR A 92 -3.68 -23.87 -1.33
CA THR A 92 -3.85 -23.93 0.12
C THR A 92 -5.06 -23.19 0.64
N ILE A 93 -5.62 -22.24 -0.12
CA ILE A 93 -6.84 -21.52 0.22
C ILE A 93 -8.02 -22.45 0.59
N PRO A 94 -8.29 -23.55 -0.15
CA PRO A 94 -9.41 -24.44 0.18
C PRO A 94 -9.15 -25.38 1.38
N LEU A 95 -7.95 -25.38 1.96
CA LEU A 95 -7.58 -26.32 3.02
C LEU A 95 -8.09 -25.85 4.40
N PRO A 96 -8.33 -26.76 5.36
CA PRO A 96 -8.72 -26.37 6.72
C PRO A 96 -7.69 -25.47 7.44
N VAL A 97 -6.41 -25.66 7.11
CA VAL A 97 -5.28 -24.88 7.65
C VAL A 97 -4.90 -23.69 6.76
N PHE A 98 -5.84 -23.17 5.96
CA PHE A 98 -5.54 -22.18 4.91
C PHE A 98 -4.72 -21.02 5.45
N PHE A 99 -5.10 -20.46 6.61
CA PHE A 99 -4.46 -19.26 7.14
C PHE A 99 -2.96 -19.47 7.39
N GLN A 100 -2.57 -20.56 8.07
CA GLN A 100 -1.15 -20.85 8.31
C GLN A 100 -0.43 -21.22 7.01
N ALA A 101 -1.08 -22.00 6.16
CA ALA A 101 -0.48 -22.49 4.92
C ALA A 101 -0.24 -21.36 3.90
N THR A 102 -1.23 -20.50 3.66
CA THR A 102 -1.08 -19.33 2.80
C THR A 102 -0.08 -18.34 3.35
N LEU A 103 -0.03 -18.14 4.68
CA LEU A 103 0.98 -17.28 5.31
C LEU A 103 2.41 -17.80 5.09
N ALA A 104 2.62 -19.11 5.18
CA ALA A 104 3.91 -19.73 4.87
C ALA A 104 4.32 -19.50 3.41
N PHE A 105 3.39 -19.66 2.46
CA PHE A 105 3.65 -19.36 1.06
C PHE A 105 3.89 -17.87 0.78
N PHE A 106 3.16 -16.96 1.45
CA PHE A 106 3.43 -15.52 1.36
C PHE A 106 4.83 -15.16 1.87
N TRP A 107 5.30 -15.82 2.92
CA TRP A 107 6.67 -15.66 3.41
C TRP A 107 7.71 -16.12 2.37
N LEU A 108 7.53 -17.30 1.79
CA LEU A 108 8.40 -17.80 0.72
C LEU A 108 8.38 -16.87 -0.51
N LEU A 109 7.20 -16.33 -0.83
CA LEU A 109 7.01 -15.39 -1.93
C LEU A 109 7.70 -14.05 -1.64
N ALA A 110 7.67 -13.55 -0.41
CA ALA A 110 8.37 -12.33 0.01
C ALA A 110 9.90 -12.48 -0.13
N PHE A 111 10.47 -13.61 0.31
CA PHE A 111 11.89 -13.90 0.10
C PHE A 111 12.26 -14.03 -1.38
N SER A 112 11.41 -14.71 -2.16
CA SER A 112 11.62 -14.86 -3.60
C SER A 112 11.53 -13.51 -4.32
N SER A 113 10.60 -12.64 -3.90
CA SER A 113 10.46 -11.28 -4.42
C SER A 113 11.64 -10.39 -4.06
N ALA A 114 12.11 -10.41 -2.82
CA ALA A 114 13.29 -9.63 -2.41
C ALA A 114 14.56 -10.10 -3.14
N THR A 115 14.67 -11.39 -3.44
CA THR A 115 15.77 -11.96 -4.24
C THR A 115 15.65 -11.62 -5.72
N HIS A 116 14.42 -11.63 -6.26
CA HIS A 116 14.14 -11.17 -7.62
C HIS A 116 14.53 -9.70 -7.80
N ASP A 117 14.17 -8.85 -6.85
CA ASP A 117 14.54 -7.42 -6.79
C ASP A 117 16.07 -7.24 -6.86
N ILE A 118 16.85 -7.94 -6.02
CA ILE A 118 18.33 -7.91 -6.10
C ILE A 118 18.83 -8.28 -7.50
N ALA A 119 18.26 -9.31 -8.11
CA ALA A 119 18.68 -9.78 -9.42
C ALA A 119 18.26 -8.85 -10.56
N ALA A 120 17.06 -8.28 -10.50
CA ALA A 120 16.49 -7.36 -11.48
C ALA A 120 17.27 -6.03 -11.48
N ASP A 121 17.47 -5.44 -10.32
CA ASP A 121 18.26 -4.22 -10.16
C ASP A 121 19.75 -4.45 -10.49
N GLY A 122 20.30 -5.59 -10.09
CA GLY A 122 21.64 -6.02 -10.48
C GLY A 122 21.79 -6.11 -11.99
N PHE A 123 20.83 -6.76 -12.65
CA PHE A 123 20.80 -6.89 -14.10
C PHE A 123 20.64 -5.54 -14.80
N TYR A 124 19.83 -4.63 -14.25
CA TYR A 124 19.67 -3.28 -14.78
C TYR A 124 20.99 -2.50 -14.82
N MET A 125 21.81 -2.64 -13.77
CA MET A 125 23.12 -2.00 -13.71
C MET A 125 24.16 -2.64 -14.64
N LEU A 126 24.04 -3.93 -14.93
CA LEU A 126 24.96 -4.66 -15.82
C LEU A 126 24.56 -4.55 -17.30
N GLY A 127 23.26 -4.52 -17.59
CA GLY A 127 22.70 -4.56 -18.94
C GLY A 127 22.62 -3.20 -19.63
N LEU A 128 22.79 -2.10 -18.90
CA LEU A 128 22.72 -0.74 -19.43
C LEU A 128 23.99 0.04 -19.12
N ASN A 129 24.36 0.94 -20.02
CA ASN A 129 25.39 1.95 -19.73
C ASN A 129 24.81 3.04 -18.80
N THR A 130 25.69 3.86 -18.24
CA THR A 130 25.30 4.91 -17.28
C THR A 130 24.28 5.91 -17.84
N ASN A 131 24.32 6.21 -19.14
CA ASN A 131 23.39 7.14 -19.76
C ASN A 131 21.99 6.55 -19.93
N ASP A 132 21.90 5.30 -20.39
CA ASP A 132 20.62 4.58 -20.49
C ASP A 132 20.05 4.29 -19.10
N GLN A 133 20.89 3.98 -18.11
CA GLN A 133 20.45 3.89 -16.72
C GLN A 133 19.77 5.18 -16.26
N ALA A 134 20.25 6.36 -16.67
CA ALA A 134 19.61 7.63 -16.38
C ALA A 134 18.30 7.83 -17.15
N LYS A 135 18.24 7.46 -18.44
CA LYS A 135 17.03 7.59 -19.27
C LYS A 135 15.89 6.72 -18.75
N TYR A 136 16.18 5.47 -18.39
CA TYR A 136 15.15 4.47 -18.07
C TYR A 136 14.81 4.37 -16.58
N VAL A 137 15.48 5.11 -15.68
CA VAL A 137 15.19 5.06 -14.25
C VAL A 137 13.77 5.53 -13.93
N GLY A 138 13.27 6.51 -14.69
CA GLY A 138 11.89 7.00 -14.61
C GLY A 138 10.90 5.91 -15.03
N ILE A 139 11.15 5.29 -16.19
CA ILE A 139 10.31 4.19 -16.74
C ILE A 139 10.23 3.02 -15.78
N ARG A 140 11.37 2.60 -15.20
CA ARG A 140 11.42 1.60 -14.14
C ARG A 140 10.44 1.92 -13.01
N SER A 141 10.54 3.12 -12.47
CA SER A 141 9.75 3.56 -11.32
C SER A 141 8.25 3.62 -11.66
N THR A 142 7.92 4.06 -12.88
CA THR A 142 6.55 4.07 -13.41
C THR A 142 5.95 2.67 -13.48
N PHE A 143 6.65 1.70 -14.08
CA PHE A 143 6.12 0.35 -14.24
C PHE A 143 6.01 -0.42 -12.91
N TYR A 144 6.91 -0.14 -11.96
CA TYR A 144 6.74 -0.60 -10.58
C TYR A 144 5.44 -0.06 -9.95
N ARG A 145 5.11 1.23 -10.16
CA ARG A 145 3.87 1.82 -9.66
C ARG A 145 2.63 1.27 -10.37
N ILE A 146 2.71 1.03 -11.68
CA ILE A 146 1.65 0.36 -12.45
C ILE A 146 1.37 -1.04 -11.86
N ALA A 147 2.39 -1.75 -11.40
CA ALA A 147 2.21 -3.02 -10.68
C ALA A 147 1.34 -2.85 -9.43
N THR A 148 1.57 -1.78 -8.65
CA THR A 148 0.74 -1.46 -7.47
C THR A 148 -0.71 -1.18 -7.83
N ILE A 149 -0.95 -0.41 -8.88
CA ILE A 149 -2.31 -0.10 -9.36
C ILE A 149 -3.00 -1.36 -9.87
N MET A 150 -2.30 -2.18 -10.65
CA MET A 150 -2.82 -3.43 -11.17
C MET A 150 -3.19 -4.38 -10.02
N GLY A 151 -2.34 -4.47 -9.00
CA GLY A 151 -2.59 -5.32 -7.84
C GLY A 151 -3.75 -4.86 -6.96
N GLN A 152 -3.87 -3.56 -6.71
CA GLN A 152 -4.93 -2.97 -5.88
C GLN A 152 -6.24 -2.72 -6.64
N GLY A 153 -6.21 -2.63 -7.96
CA GLY A 153 -7.38 -2.39 -8.81
C GLY A 153 -7.82 -3.66 -9.54
N VAL A 154 -7.11 -3.99 -10.62
CA VAL A 154 -7.52 -5.04 -11.58
C VAL A 154 -7.71 -6.39 -10.91
N LEU A 155 -6.78 -6.81 -10.04
CA LEU A 155 -6.87 -8.13 -9.39
C LEU A 155 -8.01 -8.22 -8.38
N ILE A 156 -8.31 -7.14 -7.66
CA ILE A 156 -9.42 -7.09 -6.72
C ILE A 156 -10.76 -7.13 -7.46
N ILE A 157 -10.86 -6.40 -8.57
CA ILE A 157 -12.04 -6.43 -9.44
C ILE A 157 -12.26 -7.83 -10.02
N LEU A 158 -11.19 -8.51 -10.44
CA LEU A 158 -11.26 -9.89 -10.92
C LEU A 158 -11.79 -10.84 -9.84
N ALA A 159 -11.25 -10.77 -8.62
CA ALA A 159 -11.72 -11.59 -7.51
C ALA A 159 -13.23 -11.34 -7.23
N GLY A 160 -13.66 -10.07 -7.18
CA GLY A 160 -15.07 -9.72 -6.99
C GLY A 160 -15.99 -10.19 -8.13
N PHE A 161 -15.50 -10.20 -9.38
CA PHE A 161 -16.24 -10.74 -10.53
C PHE A 161 -16.40 -12.26 -10.45
N LEU A 162 -15.37 -12.98 -10.02
CA LEU A 162 -15.44 -14.43 -9.82
C LEU A 162 -16.36 -14.81 -8.65
N GLU A 163 -16.39 -13.97 -7.61
CA GLU A 163 -17.34 -14.11 -6.51
C GLU A 163 -18.79 -13.88 -7.00
N SER A 164 -19.05 -12.86 -7.82
CA SER A 164 -20.41 -12.59 -8.29
C SER A 164 -21.00 -13.63 -9.24
N THR A 165 -20.14 -14.42 -9.90
CA THR A 165 -20.55 -15.47 -10.85
C THR A 165 -20.72 -16.84 -10.20
N SER A 166 -20.15 -17.07 -9.00
CA SER A 166 -20.19 -18.36 -8.31
C SER A 166 -21.25 -18.46 -7.22
N GLY A 167 -21.93 -17.36 -6.89
CA GLY A 167 -22.96 -17.29 -5.84
C GLY A 167 -24.37 -17.11 -6.39
N CYS A 168 -25.31 -16.87 -5.48
CA CYS A 168 -26.68 -16.49 -5.80
C CYS A 168 -26.74 -15.10 -6.48
N GLU A 169 -27.92 -14.73 -6.99
CA GLU A 169 -28.11 -13.42 -7.62
C GLU A 169 -27.59 -12.30 -6.69
N PRO A 170 -26.70 -11.41 -7.18
CA PRO A 170 -26.14 -10.34 -6.37
C PRO A 170 -27.22 -9.45 -5.78
N LEU A 171 -27.22 -9.32 -4.45
CA LEU A 171 -28.06 -8.36 -3.76
C LEU A 171 -27.64 -6.94 -4.16
N LYS A 172 -28.56 -6.12 -4.65
CA LYS A 172 -28.29 -4.71 -4.98
C LYS A 172 -28.99 -3.80 -3.98
N LEU A 173 -28.23 -2.91 -3.39
CA LEU A 173 -28.70 -1.91 -2.43
C LEU A 173 -28.30 -0.53 -2.92
N ASN A 174 -29.27 0.34 -3.13
CA ASN A 174 -29.01 1.74 -3.47
C ASN A 174 -29.18 2.58 -2.21
N ILE A 175 -28.12 3.29 -1.84
CA ILE A 175 -28.12 4.16 -0.67
C ILE A 175 -28.06 5.60 -1.19
N ASP A 176 -29.14 6.34 -1.00
CA ASP A 176 -29.25 7.74 -1.39
C ASP A 176 -29.10 8.62 -0.15
N ALA A 177 -28.04 9.43 -0.11
CA ALA A 177 -27.80 10.42 0.92
C ALA A 177 -28.25 11.80 0.42
N SER A 178 -29.05 12.53 1.20
CA SER A 178 -29.43 13.90 0.87
C SER A 178 -29.72 14.73 2.12
N PRO A 179 -29.38 16.04 2.12
CA PRO A 179 -29.81 16.96 3.17
C PRO A 179 -31.34 17.08 3.28
N GLN A 180 -32.07 16.72 2.22
CA GLN A 180 -33.53 16.77 2.17
C GLN A 180 -34.19 15.61 2.93
N TYR A 181 -33.44 14.53 3.20
CA TYR A 181 -33.96 13.39 3.96
C TYR A 181 -33.86 13.68 5.47
N THR A 182 -34.97 13.52 6.17
CA THR A 182 -35.08 13.71 7.62
C THR A 182 -34.99 12.43 8.43
N GLN A 183 -34.94 11.26 7.75
CA GLN A 183 -34.87 9.96 8.41
C GLN A 183 -33.51 9.79 9.11
N SER A 184 -33.53 9.67 10.45
CA SER A 184 -32.43 9.11 11.25
C SER A 184 -32.87 7.75 11.77
N THR A 185 -32.13 6.70 11.41
CA THR A 185 -32.47 5.32 11.76
C THR A 185 -31.78 4.95 13.08
N LEU A 186 -32.13 5.65 14.17
CA LEU A 186 -31.67 5.33 15.53
C LEU A 186 -32.63 4.35 16.24
N PHE A 187 -33.34 3.54 15.48
CA PHE A 187 -34.16 2.46 16.00
C PHE A 187 -33.93 1.22 15.13
N VAL A 188 -33.93 0.06 15.77
CA VAL A 188 -33.93 -1.21 15.04
C VAL A 188 -35.38 -1.42 14.58
N PRO A 189 -35.65 -1.52 13.27
CA PRO A 189 -36.99 -1.76 12.78
C PRO A 189 -37.47 -3.10 13.31
N GLU A 190 -38.69 -3.13 13.87
CA GLU A 190 -39.37 -4.36 14.22
C GLU A 190 -39.77 -5.06 12.92
N VAL A 191 -38.93 -5.99 12.47
CA VAL A 191 -39.21 -6.78 11.28
C VAL A 191 -39.49 -8.23 11.67
N GLN A 192 -40.56 -8.79 11.10
CA GLN A 192 -40.94 -10.17 11.33
C GLN A 192 -39.94 -11.13 10.67
N ASN A 193 -39.77 -12.31 11.27
CA ASN A 193 -39.03 -13.39 10.62
C ASN A 193 -39.75 -13.79 9.33
N ILE A 194 -38.98 -14.01 8.27
CA ILE A 194 -39.53 -14.45 7.00
C ILE A 194 -39.84 -15.94 7.02
N THR A 195 -40.82 -16.31 6.19
CA THR A 195 -41.13 -17.70 5.84
C THR A 195 -40.36 -18.11 4.58
N GLU A 196 -40.15 -19.41 4.42
CA GLU A 196 -39.45 -19.98 3.28
C GLU A 196 -40.17 -19.66 1.96
N GLN A 197 -39.44 -19.17 0.96
CA GLN A 197 -39.98 -18.82 -0.35
C GLN A 197 -39.61 -19.86 -1.41
N ASP A 198 -40.49 -20.04 -2.40
CA ASP A 198 -40.26 -20.90 -3.56
C ASP A 198 -39.30 -20.24 -4.57
N GLY A 199 -38.40 -21.03 -5.16
CA GLY A 199 -37.42 -20.59 -6.15
C GLY A 199 -35.96 -20.82 -5.74
N ASP A 200 -35.05 -20.19 -6.47
CA ASP A 200 -33.62 -20.24 -6.18
C ASP A 200 -33.29 -19.39 -4.93
N ILE A 201 -32.32 -19.86 -4.14
CA ILE A 201 -31.86 -19.16 -2.95
C ILE A 201 -31.30 -17.79 -3.37
N HIS A 202 -31.82 -16.73 -2.77
CA HIS A 202 -31.37 -15.35 -2.92
C HIS A 202 -31.54 -14.57 -1.60
N PHE A 203 -30.91 -13.40 -1.51
CA PHE A 203 -31.03 -12.52 -0.34
C PHE A 203 -32.21 -11.57 -0.47
N ILE A 204 -32.93 -11.40 0.63
CA ILE A 204 -34.08 -10.51 0.73
C ILE A 204 -33.72 -9.36 1.65
N VAL A 205 -34.16 -8.16 1.31
CA VAL A 205 -33.97 -6.96 2.13
C VAL A 205 -35.29 -6.28 2.40
N ASN A 206 -35.36 -5.57 3.52
CA ASN A 206 -36.56 -4.80 3.86
C ASN A 206 -36.75 -3.62 2.89
N GLU A 207 -35.65 -2.97 2.50
CA GLU A 207 -35.65 -1.85 1.57
C GLU A 207 -34.46 -1.96 0.62
N ALA A 208 -34.74 -1.98 -0.69
CA ALA A 208 -33.69 -1.99 -1.72
C ALA A 208 -33.10 -0.60 -2.00
N VAL A 209 -33.87 0.46 -1.73
CA VAL A 209 -33.46 1.85 -1.85
C VAL A 209 -33.60 2.51 -0.48
N VAL A 210 -32.46 2.84 0.12
CA VAL A 210 -32.38 3.36 1.48
C VAL A 210 -32.04 4.84 1.41
N LYS A 211 -32.82 5.66 2.12
CA LYS A 211 -32.64 7.11 2.14
C LYS A 211 -32.03 7.54 3.47
N ILE A 212 -30.90 8.25 3.42
CA ILE A 212 -30.18 8.69 4.61
C ILE A 212 -30.06 10.22 4.62
N GLY A 213 -30.50 10.85 5.71
CA GLY A 213 -30.25 12.28 5.92
C GLY A 213 -28.78 12.56 6.17
N THR A 214 -28.22 13.66 5.65
CA THR A 214 -26.82 14.04 5.90
C THR A 214 -26.59 14.77 7.23
N HIS A 215 -27.62 14.89 8.07
CA HIS A 215 -27.52 15.59 9.35
C HIS A 215 -26.69 14.81 10.38
N GLY A 216 -25.92 15.53 11.20
CA GLY A 216 -25.10 14.89 12.23
C GLY A 216 -25.93 14.28 13.36
N VAL A 217 -25.47 13.14 13.89
CA VAL A 217 -26.07 12.40 15.01
C VAL A 217 -25.10 12.31 16.18
N ASN A 218 -25.59 12.35 17.43
CA ASN A 218 -24.72 12.26 18.61
C ASN A 218 -23.90 10.96 18.64
N LYS A 219 -22.58 11.07 18.85
CA LYS A 219 -21.60 9.97 18.82
C LYS A 219 -21.83 8.92 19.89
N ASP A 220 -22.16 9.31 21.11
CA ASP A 220 -22.32 8.37 22.23
C ASP A 220 -23.61 7.58 22.04
N SER A 221 -24.70 8.25 21.67
CA SER A 221 -25.97 7.60 21.30
C SER A 221 -25.79 6.64 20.13
N LEU A 222 -25.06 7.06 19.09
CA LEU A 222 -24.76 6.19 17.95
C LEU A 222 -23.96 4.98 18.38
N LYS A 223 -22.91 5.15 19.19
CA LYS A 223 -22.07 4.03 19.63
C LYS A 223 -22.87 2.98 20.41
N VAL A 224 -23.74 3.40 21.33
CA VAL A 224 -24.61 2.49 22.08
C VAL A 224 -25.56 1.73 21.13
N PHE A 225 -26.14 2.43 20.16
CA PHE A 225 -27.00 1.83 19.15
C PHE A 225 -26.24 0.80 18.29
N MET A 226 -25.08 1.18 17.76
CA MET A 226 -24.17 0.34 16.99
C MET A 226 -23.82 -0.94 17.74
N ASP A 227 -23.35 -0.81 18.98
CA ASP A 227 -22.97 -1.94 19.84
C ASP A 227 -24.17 -2.88 20.07
N SER A 228 -25.38 -2.34 20.14
CA SER A 228 -26.61 -3.15 20.28
C SER A 228 -26.91 -3.94 19.00
N VAL A 229 -26.78 -3.32 17.82
CA VAL A 229 -26.95 -3.99 16.52
C VAL A 229 -25.87 -5.06 16.29
N VAL A 230 -24.61 -4.75 16.60
CA VAL A 230 -23.50 -5.72 16.51
C VAL A 230 -23.77 -6.94 17.39
N LYS A 231 -24.21 -6.70 18.64
CA LYS A 231 -24.60 -7.79 19.57
C LYS A 231 -25.78 -8.60 19.04
N LEU A 232 -26.77 -7.98 18.40
CA LEU A 232 -27.88 -8.70 17.76
C LEU A 232 -27.37 -9.62 16.65
N ASN A 233 -26.50 -9.13 15.77
CA ASN A 233 -25.89 -9.95 14.72
C ASN A 233 -25.09 -11.13 15.29
N GLN A 234 -24.32 -10.91 16.36
CA GLN A 234 -23.56 -11.95 17.06
C GLN A 234 -24.47 -12.97 17.77
N ASN A 235 -25.51 -12.51 18.46
CA ASN A 235 -26.45 -13.37 19.17
C ASN A 235 -27.27 -14.24 18.20
N ASN A 236 -27.59 -13.69 17.03
CA ASN A 236 -28.23 -14.43 15.95
C ASN A 236 -27.25 -15.30 15.15
N GLY A 237 -25.96 -15.27 15.45
CA GLY A 237 -24.93 -16.13 14.83
C GLY A 237 -24.50 -15.71 13.43
N PHE A 238 -24.75 -14.46 13.01
CA PHE A 238 -24.34 -13.96 11.68
C PHE A 238 -22.88 -13.55 11.60
N THR A 239 -22.28 -13.19 12.72
CA THR A 239 -20.87 -12.84 12.83
C THR A 239 -20.23 -13.71 13.90
N ALA A 240 -18.97 -14.09 13.69
CA ALA A 240 -18.20 -14.71 14.76
C ALA A 240 -18.22 -13.74 15.95
N LYS A 241 -18.44 -14.26 17.17
CA LYS A 241 -18.07 -13.51 18.37
C LYS A 241 -16.58 -13.27 18.19
N GLU A 242 -16.18 -12.05 17.87
CA GLU A 242 -14.80 -11.67 18.09
C GLU A 242 -14.49 -12.16 19.51
N HIS A 243 -13.32 -12.75 19.71
CA HIS A 243 -12.75 -12.68 21.04
C HIS A 243 -12.57 -11.18 21.29
N THR A 244 -13.64 -10.52 21.73
CA THR A 244 -13.57 -9.47 22.72
C THR A 244 -12.75 -10.17 23.78
N SER A 245 -11.43 -9.97 23.73
CA SER A 245 -10.62 -10.06 24.92
C SER A 245 -11.45 -9.28 25.90
N ASN A 246 -12.08 -9.99 26.84
CA ASN A 246 -12.91 -9.39 27.84
C ASN A 246 -12.14 -8.15 28.25
N THR A 247 -12.75 -6.99 28.08
CA THR A 247 -12.32 -5.78 28.75
C THR A 247 -12.64 -5.99 30.24
N LEU A 248 -12.15 -7.08 30.83
CA LEU A 248 -11.37 -6.94 32.04
C LEU A 248 -10.38 -5.86 31.68
N ILE A 249 -10.52 -4.74 32.38
CA ILE A 249 -9.49 -3.74 32.54
C ILE A 249 -8.29 -4.48 33.16
N ILE A 250 -7.61 -5.29 32.35
CA ILE A 250 -6.21 -5.56 32.57
C ILE A 250 -5.61 -4.24 32.14
N GLU A 251 -5.35 -3.38 33.12
CA GLU A 251 -4.35 -2.34 32.97
C GLU A 251 -3.13 -3.04 32.36
N LYS A 252 -2.98 -2.97 31.03
CA LYS A 252 -1.75 -3.38 30.38
C LYS A 252 -0.71 -2.54 31.08
N GLU A 253 0.13 -3.17 31.90
CA GLU A 253 1.29 -2.49 32.49
C GLU A 253 1.94 -1.72 31.36
N GLU A 254 1.89 -0.39 31.49
CA GLU A 254 2.41 0.46 30.43
C GLU A 254 3.87 0.09 30.21
N SER A 255 4.21 -0.21 28.96
CA SER A 255 5.59 -0.51 28.58
C SER A 255 6.54 0.48 29.25
N LEU A 256 7.69 -0.01 29.73
CA LEU A 256 8.73 0.82 30.33
C LEU A 256 9.08 2.04 29.45
N TRP A 257 9.00 1.88 28.12
CA TRP A 257 9.14 2.97 27.16
C TRP A 257 8.02 4.02 27.27
N THR A 258 6.77 3.57 27.36
CA THR A 258 5.59 4.43 27.46
C THR A 258 5.65 5.26 28.75
N LYS A 259 5.96 4.60 29.87
CA LYS A 259 6.01 5.24 31.20
C LYS A 259 7.19 6.21 31.34
N ASN A 260 8.38 5.83 30.90
CA ASN A 260 9.61 6.58 31.19
C ASN A 260 10.05 7.53 30.08
N VAL A 261 9.64 7.31 28.83
CA VAL A 261 10.12 8.10 27.67
C VAL A 261 8.95 8.78 26.96
N SER A 262 8.03 8.00 26.39
CA SER A 262 6.98 8.52 25.51
C SER A 262 6.06 9.52 26.20
N LYS A 263 5.53 9.20 27.39
CA LYS A 263 4.63 10.10 28.13
C LYS A 263 5.29 11.39 28.62
N PRO A 264 6.42 11.36 29.36
CA PRO A 264 7.02 12.59 29.85
C PRO A 264 7.51 13.48 28.69
N LEU A 265 8.14 12.89 27.67
CA LEU A 265 8.58 13.63 26.50
C LEU A 265 7.39 14.16 25.68
N GLY A 266 6.37 13.33 25.47
CA GLY A 266 5.16 13.70 24.72
C GLY A 266 4.41 14.84 25.39
N ASN A 267 4.23 14.78 26.72
CA ASN A 267 3.64 15.87 27.50
C ASN A 267 4.48 17.15 27.39
N TRP A 268 5.81 17.06 27.53
CA TRP A 268 6.67 18.21 27.37
C TRP A 268 6.57 18.83 25.97
N ILE A 269 6.55 18.02 24.91
CA ILE A 269 6.36 18.48 23.53
C ILE A 269 4.99 19.16 23.39
N LYS A 270 3.93 18.51 23.85
CA LYS A 270 2.56 19.03 23.76
C LYS A 270 2.39 20.35 24.50
N THR A 271 3.00 20.50 25.69
CA THR A 271 2.90 21.74 26.48
C THR A 271 3.69 22.89 25.86
N ASN A 272 4.88 22.63 25.32
CA ASN A 272 5.77 23.69 24.81
C ASN A 272 5.57 24.02 23.33
N PHE A 273 5.23 23.01 22.51
CA PHE A 273 5.17 23.09 21.05
C PHE A 273 3.85 22.59 20.47
N GLY A 274 2.94 22.04 21.28
CA GLY A 274 1.64 21.59 20.80
C GLY A 274 0.73 22.75 20.39
N GLU A 275 -0.05 22.53 19.35
CA GLU A 275 -1.10 23.46 18.95
C GLU A 275 -2.12 23.64 20.06
N LYS A 276 -2.35 24.90 20.45
CA LYS A 276 -3.45 25.28 21.34
C LYS A 276 -4.73 25.42 20.52
N ARG A 277 -5.28 24.31 20.05
CA ARG A 277 -6.62 24.26 19.46
C ARG A 277 -7.63 23.89 20.53
N PHE A 278 -8.69 24.69 20.64
CA PHE A 278 -9.91 24.24 21.30
C PHE A 278 -10.58 23.25 20.36
N VAL A 279 -10.19 21.98 20.48
CA VAL A 279 -10.91 20.90 19.82
C VAL A 279 -12.24 20.78 20.53
N THR A 280 -13.27 21.45 20.01
CA THR A 280 -14.64 21.06 20.32
C THR A 280 -14.75 19.64 19.80
N LYS A 281 -14.68 18.64 20.70
CA LYS A 281 -14.98 17.26 20.31
C LYS A 281 -16.35 17.33 19.63
N SER A 282 -16.40 17.18 18.31
CA SER A 282 -17.68 17.16 17.62
C SER A 282 -18.51 16.08 18.27
N GLU A 283 -19.56 16.48 18.99
CA GLU A 283 -20.49 15.54 19.61
C GLU A 283 -21.27 14.78 18.54
N HIS A 284 -21.28 15.30 17.31
CA HIS A 284 -22.02 14.74 16.19
C HIS A 284 -21.08 13.98 15.22
N THR A 285 -21.60 12.91 14.65
CA THR A 285 -21.00 12.07 13.59
C THR A 285 -22.03 11.86 12.48
N GLY A 286 -21.64 11.19 11.39
CA GLY A 286 -22.52 11.01 10.25
C GLY A 286 -23.73 10.14 10.59
N ASN A 287 -24.88 10.48 10.00
CA ASN A 287 -26.11 9.71 10.16
C ASN A 287 -25.94 8.29 9.63
N ILE A 288 -26.80 7.41 10.12
CA ILE A 288 -26.81 6.00 9.74
C ILE A 288 -28.14 5.55 9.17
N ALA A 289 -28.07 4.51 8.36
CA ALA A 289 -29.23 3.71 8.03
C ALA A 289 -28.97 2.23 8.24
N LEU A 290 -30.05 1.56 8.61
CA LEU A 290 -30.08 0.15 8.90
C LEU A 290 -30.82 -0.59 7.80
N VAL A 291 -30.20 -1.62 7.26
CA VAL A 291 -30.85 -2.53 6.30
C VAL A 291 -30.90 -3.90 6.93
N ALA A 292 -32.10 -4.46 7.04
CA ALA A 292 -32.28 -5.83 7.48
C ALA A 292 -32.25 -6.75 6.26
N VAL A 293 -31.49 -7.84 6.39
CA VAL A 293 -31.24 -8.82 5.33
C VAL A 293 -31.56 -10.21 5.86
N TRP A 294 -32.18 -11.01 4.99
CA TRP A 294 -32.45 -12.42 5.22
C TRP A 294 -32.06 -13.26 4.03
N LEU A 295 -32.09 -14.58 4.21
CA LEU A 295 -31.98 -15.54 3.12
C LEU A 295 -33.38 -16.09 2.80
N SER A 296 -33.79 -16.07 1.53
CA SER A 296 -35.12 -16.54 1.07
C SER A 296 -35.49 -17.96 1.48
N LYS A 297 -34.49 -18.84 1.64
CA LYS A 297 -34.68 -20.26 1.93
C LYS A 297 -33.56 -20.81 2.81
N ARG A 298 -33.86 -21.88 3.56
CA ARG A 298 -32.88 -22.61 4.37
C ARG A 298 -31.73 -23.13 3.48
N PRO A 299 -30.45 -22.85 3.82
CA PRO A 299 -29.30 -23.48 3.17
C PRO A 299 -29.31 -24.99 3.33
N GLU A 300 -28.64 -25.73 2.45
CA GLU A 300 -28.41 -27.16 2.63
C GLU A 300 -27.67 -27.44 3.96
N ASP A 301 -27.97 -28.58 4.59
CA ASP A 301 -27.42 -28.95 5.89
C ASP A 301 -25.88 -28.90 5.90
N GLY A 302 -25.32 -28.16 6.85
CA GLY A 302 -23.86 -27.96 6.99
C GLY A 302 -23.22 -26.97 6.02
N LYS A 303 -23.98 -26.35 5.10
CA LYS A 303 -23.47 -25.27 4.24
C LYS A 303 -23.78 -23.89 4.85
N GLU A 304 -22.73 -23.06 4.93
CA GLU A 304 -22.83 -21.65 5.30
C GLU A 304 -22.91 -20.79 4.04
N MET A 305 -23.92 -19.92 3.96
CA MET A 305 -24.06 -18.91 2.91
C MET A 305 -23.55 -17.57 3.44
N VAL A 306 -22.43 -17.10 2.89
CA VAL A 306 -21.80 -15.85 3.34
C VAL A 306 -22.19 -14.71 2.42
N LEU A 307 -22.78 -13.65 2.96
CA LEU A 307 -23.03 -12.40 2.26
C LEU A 307 -21.88 -11.43 2.50
N ASN A 308 -21.11 -11.10 1.46
CA ASN A 308 -20.14 -10.01 1.49
C ASN A 308 -20.71 -8.78 0.78
N THR A 309 -20.96 -7.74 1.54
CA THR A 309 -21.46 -6.48 0.99
C THR A 309 -20.32 -5.52 0.74
N SER A 310 -20.19 -5.04 -0.49
CA SER A 310 -19.19 -4.03 -0.84
C SER A 310 -19.73 -3.04 -1.86
N ILE A 311 -19.12 -1.85 -1.90
CA ILE A 311 -19.51 -0.82 -2.85
C ILE A 311 -19.25 -1.30 -4.28
N ASN A 312 -20.24 -1.16 -5.15
CA ASN A 312 -20.13 -1.45 -6.57
C ASN A 312 -19.80 -0.19 -7.37
N ARG A 313 -20.59 0.88 -7.19
CA ARG A 313 -20.42 2.18 -7.85
C ARG A 313 -20.99 3.29 -6.98
N GLY A 314 -20.50 4.51 -7.19
CA GLY A 314 -20.99 5.71 -6.49
C GLY A 314 -19.94 6.28 -5.57
N ASP A 315 -20.39 7.04 -4.58
CA ASP A 315 -19.55 7.86 -3.73
C ASP A 315 -19.08 7.11 -2.47
N ASN A 316 -17.76 7.06 -2.24
CA ASN A 316 -17.19 6.44 -1.04
C ASN A 316 -17.51 7.21 0.25
N SER A 317 -18.12 8.40 0.15
CA SER A 317 -18.68 9.15 1.29
C SER A 317 -19.83 8.41 1.97
N ILE A 318 -20.42 7.40 1.33
CA ILE A 318 -21.41 6.52 1.94
C ILE A 318 -20.72 5.19 2.19
N SER A 319 -20.47 4.85 3.45
CA SER A 319 -19.65 3.71 3.85
C SER A 319 -20.48 2.64 4.57
N LEU A 320 -20.19 1.36 4.28
CA LEU A 320 -20.69 0.25 5.09
C LEU A 320 -19.75 0.07 6.28
N ILE A 321 -20.23 0.36 7.49
CA ILE A 321 -19.43 0.32 8.72
C ILE A 321 -19.58 -0.99 9.50
N HIS A 322 -20.68 -1.70 9.30
CA HIS A 322 -20.91 -3.00 9.91
C HIS A 322 -21.75 -3.91 9.02
N GLY A 323 -21.52 -5.22 9.12
CA GLY A 323 -22.17 -6.21 8.27
C GLY A 323 -21.49 -6.40 6.91
N GLU A 324 -20.21 -6.00 6.77
CA GLU A 324 -19.42 -6.30 5.56
C GLU A 324 -19.46 -7.78 5.18
N ARG A 325 -19.47 -8.67 6.19
CA ARG A 325 -19.58 -10.12 6.04
C ARG A 325 -20.63 -10.65 7.01
N LEU A 326 -21.67 -11.31 6.51
CA LEU A 326 -22.72 -11.95 7.29
C LEU A 326 -22.87 -13.42 6.89
N ALA A 327 -22.89 -14.32 7.86
CA ALA A 327 -22.98 -15.77 7.66
C ALA A 327 -24.37 -16.32 7.98
N PHE A 328 -25.02 -16.91 6.98
CA PHE A 328 -26.35 -17.52 7.09
C PHE A 328 -26.21 -19.05 7.10
N THR A 329 -26.86 -19.66 8.08
CA THR A 329 -26.86 -21.09 8.39
C THR A 329 -28.30 -21.59 8.53
N GLU A 330 -28.48 -22.90 8.67
CA GLU A 330 -29.77 -23.52 8.96
C GLU A 330 -30.50 -22.97 10.19
N SER A 331 -29.77 -22.39 11.15
CA SER A 331 -30.31 -21.96 12.45
C SER A 331 -30.70 -20.48 12.50
N ASN A 332 -30.27 -19.69 11.52
CA ASN A 332 -30.42 -18.23 11.53
C ASN A 332 -30.88 -17.62 10.20
N TRP A 333 -31.04 -18.41 9.13
CA TRP A 333 -31.42 -17.92 7.80
C TRP A 333 -32.69 -17.04 7.78
N ASN A 334 -33.64 -17.33 8.68
CA ASN A 334 -34.93 -16.64 8.80
C ASN A 334 -34.93 -15.46 9.79
N LYS A 335 -33.80 -15.18 10.47
CA LYS A 335 -33.65 -14.06 11.40
C LYS A 335 -33.10 -12.83 10.67
N PRO A 336 -33.41 -11.61 11.13
CA PRO A 336 -32.87 -10.40 10.52
C PRO A 336 -31.38 -10.24 10.84
N ALA A 337 -30.57 -10.15 9.79
CA ALA A 337 -29.18 -9.71 9.86
C ALA A 337 -29.08 -8.23 9.45
N TYR A 338 -28.38 -7.41 10.21
CA TYR A 338 -28.38 -5.96 9.99
C TYR A 338 -27.07 -5.47 9.36
N LEU A 339 -27.20 -4.75 8.25
CA LEU A 339 -26.16 -3.94 7.63
C LEU A 339 -26.27 -2.51 8.13
N ILE A 340 -25.14 -1.87 8.41
CA ILE A 340 -25.11 -0.48 8.88
C ILE A 340 -24.34 0.38 7.91
N PHE A 341 -25.05 1.28 7.25
CA PHE A 341 -24.48 2.29 6.37
C PHE A 341 -24.34 3.60 7.14
N GLN A 342 -23.19 4.25 7.01
CA GLN A 342 -22.91 5.55 7.57
C GLN A 342 -22.48 6.51 6.48
N VAL A 343 -23.16 7.65 6.43
CA VAL A 343 -22.78 8.77 5.59
C VAL A 343 -21.62 9.51 6.26
N ASP A 344 -20.65 9.96 5.49
CA ASP A 344 -19.56 10.79 6.00
C ASP A 344 -20.18 12.04 6.65
N PRO A 345 -19.84 12.37 7.92
CA PRO A 345 -20.37 13.56 8.59
C PRO A 345 -20.16 14.87 7.82
N LYS A 346 -19.24 14.88 6.85
CA LYS A 346 -18.88 16.05 6.06
C LYS A 346 -19.62 16.12 4.72
N LEU A 347 -20.39 15.09 4.35
CA LEU A 347 -21.17 15.10 3.12
C LEU A 347 -22.33 16.09 3.25
N THR A 348 -22.29 17.17 2.47
CA THR A 348 -23.32 18.24 2.50
C THR A 348 -24.21 18.27 1.25
N THR A 349 -23.87 17.49 0.23
CA THR A 349 -24.58 17.42 -1.05
C THR A 349 -25.33 16.10 -1.19
N ALA A 350 -26.29 16.06 -2.12
CA ALA A 350 -26.94 14.81 -2.45
C ALA A 350 -25.93 13.88 -3.14
N SER A 351 -25.85 12.64 -2.67
CA SER A 351 -24.95 11.62 -3.20
C SER A 351 -25.62 10.25 -3.14
N SER A 352 -25.13 9.32 -3.96
CA SER A 352 -25.65 7.96 -3.99
C SER A 352 -24.52 6.94 -4.12
N ALA A 353 -24.73 5.78 -3.51
CA ALA A 353 -23.85 4.63 -3.61
C ALA A 353 -24.66 3.35 -3.82
N GLU A 354 -24.31 2.62 -4.88
CA GLU A 354 -24.81 1.27 -5.13
C GLU A 354 -23.86 0.28 -4.45
N TYR A 355 -24.41 -0.49 -3.52
CA TYR A 355 -23.78 -1.61 -2.86
C TYR A 355 -24.22 -2.92 -3.49
N LYS A 356 -23.28 -3.85 -3.61
CA LYS A 356 -23.54 -5.22 -4.02
C LYS A 356 -23.17 -6.19 -2.90
N GLY A 357 -24.12 -7.02 -2.52
CA GLY A 357 -23.94 -8.19 -1.69
C GLY A 357 -23.68 -9.42 -2.55
N LEU A 358 -22.49 -10.00 -2.42
CA LEU A 358 -22.09 -11.22 -3.12
C LEU A 358 -22.09 -12.40 -2.18
N SER A 359 -22.48 -13.58 -2.68
CA SER A 359 -22.44 -14.84 -1.92
C SER A 359 -21.63 -15.93 -2.60
N GLY A 360 -20.71 -15.50 -3.45
CA GLY A 360 -19.84 -16.39 -4.18
C GLY A 360 -18.92 -17.19 -3.29
N ASN A 361 -18.33 -18.22 -3.89
CA ASN A 361 -17.28 -18.97 -3.24
C ASN A 361 -16.00 -18.13 -3.18
N ILE A 362 -15.81 -17.43 -2.05
CA ILE A 362 -14.66 -16.54 -1.78
C ILE A 362 -13.34 -17.32 -1.91
N PRO A 363 -13.17 -18.51 -1.29
CA PRO A 363 -11.98 -19.33 -1.49
C PRO A 363 -11.68 -19.60 -2.97
N PHE A 364 -12.70 -19.96 -3.76
CA PHE A 364 -12.55 -20.22 -5.19
C PHE A 364 -12.11 -18.96 -5.96
N ALA A 365 -12.77 -17.82 -5.74
CA ALA A 365 -12.45 -16.57 -6.41
C ALA A 365 -10.99 -16.14 -6.17
N TRP A 366 -10.52 -16.22 -4.93
CA TRP A 366 -9.12 -15.93 -4.59
C TRP A 366 -8.17 -16.97 -5.16
N SER A 367 -8.51 -18.26 -5.10
CA SER A 367 -7.68 -19.34 -5.68
C SER A 367 -7.45 -19.10 -7.18
N ILE A 368 -8.51 -18.80 -7.94
CA ILE A 368 -8.40 -18.47 -9.36
C ILE A 368 -7.57 -17.20 -9.58
N THR A 369 -7.77 -16.16 -8.76
CA THR A 369 -6.99 -14.91 -8.85
C THR A 369 -5.48 -15.19 -8.68
N PHE A 370 -5.11 -16.03 -7.72
CA PHE A 370 -3.72 -16.44 -7.52
C PHE A 370 -3.22 -17.40 -8.60
N PHE A 371 -4.06 -18.26 -9.18
CA PHE A 371 -3.67 -19.04 -10.36
C PHE A 371 -3.40 -18.17 -11.60
N VAL A 372 -4.19 -17.12 -11.80
CA VAL A 372 -3.94 -16.13 -12.87
C VAL A 372 -2.58 -15.45 -12.66
N LEU A 373 -2.26 -15.05 -11.42
CA LEU A 373 -0.93 -14.53 -11.08
C LEU A 373 0.18 -15.56 -11.30
N ALA A 374 -0.03 -16.82 -10.92
CA ALA A 374 0.92 -17.89 -11.15
C ALA A 374 1.20 -18.08 -12.66
N GLY A 375 0.15 -18.09 -13.47
CA GLY A 375 0.24 -18.16 -14.94
C GLY A 375 0.97 -16.95 -15.53
N LEU A 376 0.67 -15.74 -15.04
CA LEU A 376 1.36 -14.52 -15.44
C LEU A 376 2.87 -14.58 -15.14
N PHE A 377 3.27 -15.12 -13.99
CA PHE A 377 4.68 -15.26 -13.62
C PHE A 377 5.40 -16.37 -14.41
N MET A 378 4.69 -17.45 -14.77
CA MET A 378 5.18 -18.42 -15.74
C MET A 378 5.41 -17.79 -17.12
N PHE A 379 4.50 -16.93 -17.56
CA PHE A 379 4.66 -16.14 -18.79
C PHE A 379 5.87 -15.18 -18.69
N PHE A 380 6.00 -14.41 -17.61
CA PHE A 380 7.16 -13.53 -17.41
C PHE A 380 8.47 -14.30 -17.41
N SER A 381 8.52 -15.47 -16.77
CA SER A 381 9.70 -16.32 -16.76
C SER A 381 10.11 -16.73 -18.18
N PHE A 382 9.16 -17.19 -18.99
CA PHE A 382 9.42 -17.54 -20.39
C PHE A 382 9.83 -16.31 -21.22
N TYR A 383 9.10 -15.21 -21.08
CA TYR A 383 9.36 -13.97 -21.79
C TYR A 383 10.75 -13.41 -21.49
N HIS A 384 11.11 -13.27 -20.21
CA HIS A 384 12.40 -12.73 -19.79
C HIS A 384 13.56 -13.67 -20.09
N ARG A 385 13.35 -15.00 -20.08
CA ARG A 385 14.36 -15.96 -20.55
C ARG A 385 14.78 -15.68 -21.99
N VAL A 386 13.83 -15.30 -22.84
CA VAL A 386 14.09 -14.94 -24.24
C VAL A 386 14.60 -13.51 -24.35
N VAL A 387 13.91 -12.52 -23.77
CA VAL A 387 14.07 -11.08 -24.07
C VAL A 387 15.22 -10.41 -23.30
N LEU A 388 15.63 -10.91 -22.15
CA LEU A 388 16.75 -10.30 -21.43
C LEU A 388 18.05 -10.41 -22.24
N PRO A 389 18.81 -9.32 -22.45
CA PRO A 389 20.12 -9.37 -23.10
C PRO A 389 21.10 -10.24 -22.31
N LYS A 390 22.22 -10.66 -22.91
CA LYS A 390 23.28 -11.46 -22.26
C LYS A 390 24.54 -10.60 -22.09
N PRO A 391 24.70 -9.86 -20.98
CA PRO A 391 25.91 -9.08 -20.75
C PRO A 391 27.12 -9.99 -20.55
N ASP A 392 28.27 -9.67 -21.14
CA ASP A 392 29.50 -10.45 -21.00
C ASP A 392 30.04 -10.50 -19.56
N SER A 393 29.67 -9.52 -18.75
CA SER A 393 29.99 -9.42 -17.33
C SER A 393 29.13 -10.32 -16.43
N ASP A 394 28.01 -10.86 -16.94
CA ASP A 394 27.10 -11.72 -16.17
C ASP A 394 27.58 -13.18 -16.23
N LYS A 395 28.65 -13.50 -15.51
CA LYS A 395 29.26 -14.84 -15.43
C LYS A 395 29.21 -15.41 -14.01
N PRO A 396 28.92 -16.72 -13.84
CA PRO A 396 29.03 -17.37 -12.55
C PRO A 396 30.50 -17.41 -12.11
N HIS A 397 30.77 -17.27 -10.81
CA HIS A 397 32.12 -17.46 -10.27
C HIS A 397 32.49 -18.96 -10.25
N GLU A 398 33.73 -19.27 -10.63
CA GLU A 398 34.27 -20.64 -10.56
C GLU A 398 34.72 -20.95 -9.12
N HIS A 399 34.40 -22.16 -8.62
CA HIS A 399 34.68 -22.66 -7.25
C HIS A 399 33.98 -21.91 -6.10
N ILE A 400 32.74 -22.31 -5.80
CA ILE A 400 31.94 -21.74 -4.70
C ILE A 400 31.86 -22.74 -3.54
N THR A 401 32.40 -22.37 -2.39
CA THR A 401 32.29 -23.09 -1.10
C THR A 401 31.65 -22.18 -0.07
N ALA A 402 30.90 -22.70 0.93
CA ALA A 402 30.29 -21.85 1.97
C ALA A 402 31.29 -20.90 2.65
N LYS A 403 32.53 -21.36 2.88
CA LYS A 403 33.63 -20.54 3.42
C LYS A 403 34.10 -19.43 2.46
N SER A 404 34.08 -19.67 1.14
CA SER A 404 34.43 -18.62 0.16
C SER A 404 33.35 -17.56 0.12
N ILE A 405 32.07 -17.94 0.22
CA ILE A 405 30.96 -16.99 0.21
C ILE A 405 30.99 -16.08 1.44
N PHE A 406 31.20 -16.61 2.66
CA PHE A 406 31.32 -15.76 3.85
C PHE A 406 32.52 -14.81 3.77
N LYS A 407 33.65 -15.28 3.23
CA LYS A 407 34.83 -14.45 3.01
C LYS A 407 34.57 -13.36 1.97
N GLU A 408 33.85 -13.68 0.89
CA GLU A 408 33.45 -12.71 -0.12
C GLU A 408 32.43 -11.70 0.43
N PHE A 409 31.45 -12.14 1.20
CA PHE A 409 30.53 -11.24 1.92
C PHE A 409 31.32 -10.22 2.75
N GLU A 410 32.29 -10.69 3.53
CA GLU A 410 33.15 -9.82 4.35
C GLU A 410 33.96 -8.84 3.48
N ILE A 411 34.53 -9.31 2.36
CA ILE A 411 35.26 -8.47 1.41
C ILE A 411 34.33 -7.41 0.81
N THR A 412 33.16 -7.80 0.30
CA THR A 412 32.17 -6.93 -0.30
C THR A 412 31.65 -5.90 0.70
N PHE A 413 31.31 -6.34 1.91
CA PHE A 413 30.90 -5.46 3.01
C PHE A 413 31.99 -4.45 3.34
N ARG A 414 33.22 -4.90 3.61
CA ARG A 414 34.36 -3.99 3.88
C ARG A 414 34.62 -3.05 2.70
N SER A 415 34.45 -3.51 1.47
CA SER A 415 34.67 -2.69 0.27
C SER A 415 33.64 -1.57 0.14
N PHE A 416 32.39 -1.79 0.57
CA PHE A 416 31.35 -0.77 0.62
C PHE A 416 31.74 0.37 1.58
N PHE A 417 32.15 0.03 2.81
CA PHE A 417 32.52 1.02 3.83
C PHE A 417 33.87 1.69 3.58
N LYS A 418 34.76 1.08 2.78
CA LYS A 418 36.04 1.67 2.36
C LYS A 418 35.92 2.62 1.17
N LYS A 419 34.74 2.73 0.53
CA LYS A 419 34.54 3.66 -0.58
C LYS A 419 34.77 5.11 -0.14
N PRO A 420 35.30 5.96 -1.04
CA PRO A 420 35.39 7.39 -0.75
C PRO A 420 34.00 7.93 -0.41
N GLN A 421 33.92 8.71 0.65
CA GLN A 421 32.67 9.30 1.16
C GLN A 421 31.60 8.31 1.66
N ALA A 422 31.97 7.08 2.06
CA ALA A 422 31.00 6.10 2.55
C ALA A 422 30.07 6.65 3.67
N LEU A 423 30.62 7.37 4.65
CA LEU A 423 29.81 7.98 5.72
C LEU A 423 28.80 9.02 5.19
N ALA A 424 29.22 9.91 4.28
CA ALA A 424 28.33 10.90 3.69
C ALA A 424 27.25 10.25 2.81
N ALA A 425 27.62 9.18 2.10
CA ALA A 425 26.70 8.40 1.28
C ALA A 425 25.66 7.66 2.13
N ILE A 426 26.06 7.02 3.23
CA ILE A 426 25.16 6.36 4.17
C ILE A 426 24.23 7.38 4.84
N PHE A 427 24.78 8.52 5.28
CA PHE A 427 23.97 9.61 5.82
C PHE A 427 22.93 10.07 4.81
N PHE A 428 23.31 10.28 3.54
CA PHE A 428 22.37 10.59 2.47
C PHE A 428 21.33 9.49 2.24
N MET A 429 21.72 8.22 2.19
CA MET A 429 20.78 7.12 1.99
C MET A 429 19.73 7.06 3.10
N LEU A 430 20.15 7.27 4.35
CA LEU A 430 19.24 7.26 5.50
C LEU A 430 18.36 8.50 5.58
N THR A 431 18.85 9.67 5.12
CA THR A 431 18.22 10.95 5.44
C THR A 431 17.62 11.72 4.26
N TYR A 432 17.91 11.35 3.01
CA TYR A 432 17.38 12.04 1.84
C TYR A 432 15.84 12.12 1.83
N ARG A 433 15.20 11.06 2.33
CA ARG A 433 13.74 10.93 2.44
C ARG A 433 13.23 11.15 3.86
N PHE A 434 14.04 11.71 4.76
CA PHE A 434 13.72 11.76 6.19
C PHE A 434 12.45 12.53 6.52
N SER A 435 12.26 13.70 5.90
CA SER A 435 11.05 14.51 6.09
C SER A 435 9.83 13.88 5.40
N GLU A 436 10.03 13.34 4.19
CA GLU A 436 8.98 12.67 3.42
C GLU A 436 8.47 11.38 4.09
N ALA A 437 9.36 10.59 4.71
CA ALA A 437 9.00 9.39 5.47
C ALA A 437 8.01 9.66 6.61
N GLN A 438 8.12 10.83 7.25
CA GLN A 438 7.21 11.26 8.30
C GLN A 438 5.87 11.73 7.71
N LEU A 439 5.93 12.51 6.63
CA LEU A 439 4.77 13.04 5.93
C LEU A 439 3.86 11.93 5.39
N LEU A 440 4.42 10.96 4.66
CA LEU A 440 3.65 9.95 3.91
C LEU A 440 2.58 9.23 4.73
N LYS A 441 2.88 8.88 5.98
CA LYS A 441 1.93 8.14 6.83
C LYS A 441 0.75 8.97 7.29
N LEU A 442 0.89 10.29 7.29
CA LEU A 442 -0.10 11.23 7.79
C LEU A 442 -0.87 11.94 6.69
N ILE A 443 -0.51 11.74 5.42
CA ILE A 443 -1.24 12.28 4.28
C ILE A 443 -2.71 11.84 4.33
N ASN A 444 -2.99 10.54 4.32
CA ASN A 444 -4.37 10.05 4.30
C ASN A 444 -5.18 10.50 5.53
N PRO A 445 -4.68 10.35 6.77
CA PRO A 445 -5.31 10.93 7.95
C PRO A 445 -5.56 12.43 7.83
N PHE A 446 -4.57 13.23 7.42
CA PHE A 446 -4.72 14.68 7.30
C PHE A 446 -5.81 15.10 6.31
N LEU A 447 -5.90 14.43 5.16
CA LEU A 447 -6.94 14.72 4.16
C LEU A 447 -8.33 14.38 4.71
N LEU A 448 -8.45 13.24 5.40
CA LEU A 448 -9.71 12.69 5.91
C LEU A 448 -10.12 13.23 7.27
N ASP A 449 -9.22 13.85 8.04
CA ASP A 449 -9.54 14.36 9.36
C ASP A 449 -10.35 15.65 9.25
N SER A 450 -11.13 15.96 10.29
CA SER A 450 -11.99 17.14 10.28
C SER A 450 -11.19 18.42 10.52
N LYS A 451 -11.73 19.55 10.04
CA LYS A 451 -11.03 20.85 10.11
C LYS A 451 -10.81 21.34 11.55
N ASP A 452 -11.67 20.95 12.48
CA ASP A 452 -11.56 21.27 13.91
C ASP A 452 -10.32 20.68 14.57
N ILE A 453 -9.87 19.49 14.14
CA ILE A 453 -8.62 18.90 14.60
C ILE A 453 -7.40 19.25 13.73
N GLY A 454 -7.62 19.99 12.64
CA GLY A 454 -6.56 20.44 11.72
C GLY A 454 -6.45 19.72 10.39
N GLY A 455 -7.34 18.77 10.10
CA GLY A 455 -7.41 18.11 8.80
C GLY A 455 -8.01 19.00 7.71
N LEU A 456 -8.12 18.48 6.48
CA LEU A 456 -8.77 19.17 5.37
C LEU A 456 -10.28 18.97 5.32
N GLY A 457 -10.80 17.90 5.90
CA GLY A 457 -12.22 17.65 5.85
C GLY A 457 -12.70 16.94 4.59
N LEU A 458 -11.81 16.34 3.79
CA LEU A 458 -12.22 15.65 2.56
C LEU A 458 -13.01 14.39 2.88
N THR A 459 -13.94 14.09 2.00
CA THR A 459 -14.63 12.82 1.98
C THR A 459 -13.73 11.71 1.43
N THR A 460 -14.05 10.46 1.77
CA THR A 460 -13.32 9.30 1.23
C THR A 460 -13.39 9.23 -0.30
N GLY A 461 -14.49 9.69 -0.91
CA GLY A 461 -14.64 9.75 -2.36
C GLY A 461 -13.67 10.72 -3.01
N GLU A 462 -13.57 11.93 -2.45
CA GLU A 462 -12.66 12.97 -2.92
C GLU A 462 -11.20 12.55 -2.76
N VAL A 463 -10.81 11.94 -1.63
CA VAL A 463 -9.45 11.42 -1.43
C VAL A 463 -9.10 10.37 -2.49
N GLY A 464 -10.05 9.48 -2.82
CA GLY A 464 -9.88 8.50 -3.90
C GLY A 464 -9.61 9.14 -5.26
N LEU A 465 -10.32 10.22 -5.60
CA LEU A 465 -10.11 10.96 -6.86
C LEU A 465 -8.76 11.69 -6.87
N VAL A 466 -8.47 12.43 -5.80
CA VAL A 466 -7.29 13.28 -5.66
C VAL A 466 -6.00 12.43 -5.68
N TYR A 467 -5.92 11.39 -4.86
CA TYR A 467 -4.72 10.54 -4.77
C TYR A 467 -4.68 9.40 -5.78
N GLY A 468 -5.83 8.78 -6.05
CA GLY A 468 -5.94 7.63 -6.94
C GLY A 468 -5.84 8.00 -8.42
N THR A 469 -6.19 9.23 -8.81
CA THR A 469 -6.12 9.68 -10.21
C THR A 469 -5.07 10.77 -10.41
N ILE A 470 -5.28 11.95 -9.82
CA ILE A 470 -4.40 13.11 -10.04
C ILE A 470 -2.98 12.82 -9.53
N GLY A 471 -2.88 12.20 -8.36
CA GLY A 471 -1.60 11.81 -7.79
C GLY A 471 -0.78 10.86 -8.68
N ILE A 472 -1.43 9.87 -9.30
CA ILE A 472 -0.75 8.90 -10.18
C ILE A 472 -0.25 9.56 -11.46
N ILE A 473 -1.03 10.48 -12.03
CA ILE A 473 -0.63 11.26 -13.21
C ILE A 473 0.58 12.12 -12.87
N GLY A 474 0.53 12.88 -11.78
CA GLY A 474 1.62 13.74 -11.33
C GLY A 474 2.91 12.96 -11.12
N LEU A 475 2.85 11.85 -10.39
CA LEU A 475 3.98 10.96 -10.15
C LEU A 475 4.62 10.44 -11.44
N THR A 476 3.79 9.95 -12.36
CA THR A 476 4.26 9.35 -13.62
C THR A 476 4.99 10.39 -14.46
N LEU A 477 4.42 11.60 -14.59
CA LEU A 477 5.06 12.70 -15.29
C LEU A 477 6.37 13.12 -14.61
N GLY A 478 6.38 13.24 -13.28
CA GLY A 478 7.57 13.58 -12.50
C GLY A 478 8.73 12.59 -12.70
N GLY A 479 8.44 11.29 -12.64
CA GLY A 479 9.45 10.24 -12.84
C GLY A 479 10.01 10.21 -14.26
N ILE A 480 9.15 10.29 -15.29
CA ILE A 480 9.57 10.29 -16.70
C ILE A 480 10.41 11.53 -17.02
N ILE A 481 9.94 12.71 -16.63
CA ILE A 481 10.66 13.97 -16.84
C ILE A 481 11.98 13.94 -16.05
N GLY A 482 11.97 13.43 -14.83
CA GLY A 482 13.16 13.25 -13.99
C GLY A 482 14.23 12.41 -14.68
N GLY A 483 13.88 11.24 -15.22
CA GLY A 483 14.82 10.40 -15.96
C GLY A 483 15.38 11.09 -17.20
N PHE A 484 14.53 11.73 -17.99
CA PHE A 484 14.93 12.42 -19.21
C PHE A 484 15.92 13.56 -18.93
N VAL A 485 15.63 14.44 -17.97
CA VAL A 485 16.50 15.58 -17.68
C VAL A 485 17.81 15.14 -17.03
N ALA A 486 17.78 14.13 -16.17
CA ALA A 486 18.99 13.56 -15.56
C ALA A 486 19.92 12.95 -16.62
N ALA A 487 19.38 12.27 -17.63
CA ALA A 487 20.16 11.74 -18.74
C ALA A 487 20.80 12.84 -19.61
N LYS A 488 20.13 13.99 -19.77
CA LYS A 488 20.66 15.11 -20.57
C LYS A 488 21.69 15.94 -19.80
N GLY A 489 21.47 16.20 -18.51
CA GLY A 489 22.29 17.12 -17.71
C GLY A 489 23.28 16.45 -16.76
N GLY A 490 23.17 15.14 -16.55
CA GLY A 490 23.92 14.38 -15.55
C GLY A 490 23.39 14.58 -14.13
N LEU A 491 23.79 13.68 -13.23
CA LEU A 491 23.31 13.64 -11.84
C LEU A 491 23.71 14.89 -11.05
N ARG A 492 24.96 15.35 -11.16
CA ARG A 492 25.47 16.50 -10.38
C ARG A 492 24.67 17.77 -10.60
N LYS A 493 24.24 18.05 -11.84
CA LYS A 493 23.48 19.25 -12.19
C LYS A 493 22.06 19.18 -11.64
N TRP A 494 21.41 18.03 -11.77
CA TRP A 494 19.99 17.88 -11.46
C TRP A 494 19.68 17.47 -10.01
N LEU A 495 20.67 16.98 -9.26
CA LEU A 495 20.49 16.58 -7.87
C LEU A 495 19.87 17.69 -7.02
N TRP A 496 20.36 18.93 -7.15
CA TRP A 496 19.85 20.07 -6.37
C TRP A 496 18.40 20.43 -6.74
N PRO A 497 18.05 20.72 -8.02
CA PRO A 497 16.66 20.94 -8.42
C PRO A 497 15.70 19.81 -8.01
N MET A 498 16.12 18.56 -8.16
CA MET A 498 15.33 17.38 -7.80
C MET A 498 15.07 17.29 -6.29
N THR A 499 16.09 17.57 -5.49
CA THR A 499 15.95 17.61 -4.02
C THR A 499 15.04 18.74 -3.59
N LEU A 500 15.21 19.94 -4.14
CA LEU A 500 14.35 21.10 -3.84
C LEU A 500 12.89 20.84 -4.23
N SER A 501 12.66 20.12 -5.33
CA SER A 501 11.33 19.70 -5.73
C SER A 501 10.68 18.76 -4.72
N MET A 502 11.44 17.88 -4.05
CA MET A 502 10.94 17.08 -2.93
C MET A 502 10.61 17.95 -1.72
N LEU A 503 11.33 19.05 -1.48
CA LEU A 503 10.97 19.97 -0.39
C LEU A 503 9.68 20.74 -0.68
N LEU A 504 9.43 21.06 -1.95
CA LEU A 504 8.19 21.70 -2.40
C LEU A 504 6.96 20.84 -2.05
N THR A 505 7.10 19.51 -2.06
CA THR A 505 6.02 18.58 -1.67
C THR A 505 5.56 18.76 -0.23
N ILE A 506 6.46 19.15 0.67
CA ILE A 506 6.13 19.38 2.08
C ILE A 506 5.50 20.76 2.23
N ALA A 507 5.97 21.74 1.45
CA ALA A 507 5.40 23.07 1.42
C ALA A 507 3.93 23.08 0.97
N THR A 508 3.51 22.20 0.06
CA THR A 508 2.10 22.08 -0.33
C THR A 508 1.23 21.61 0.83
N PHE A 509 1.68 20.64 1.62
CA PHE A 509 0.93 20.20 2.81
C PHE A 509 0.89 21.22 3.92
N LEU A 510 2.00 21.94 4.14
CA LEU A 510 2.04 23.06 5.05
C LEU A 510 1.06 24.17 4.64
N TYR A 511 1.01 24.50 3.35
CA TYR A 511 0.04 25.46 2.82
C TYR A 511 -1.40 24.99 3.04
N LEU A 512 -1.70 23.72 2.74
CA LEU A 512 -3.01 23.12 2.93
C LEU A 512 -3.42 23.08 4.41
N SER A 513 -2.49 22.83 5.34
CA SER A 513 -2.81 22.77 6.77
C SER A 513 -3.17 24.14 7.36
N PHE A 514 -2.56 25.21 6.85
CA PHE A 514 -2.88 26.58 7.30
C PHE A 514 -4.11 27.16 6.62
N THR A 515 -4.32 26.87 5.34
CA THR A 515 -5.47 27.42 4.60
C THR A 515 -6.75 26.63 4.82
N GLN A 516 -6.65 25.31 5.07
CA GLN A 516 -7.79 24.38 5.19
C GLN A 516 -8.87 24.63 4.12
N THR A 517 -8.44 24.87 2.87
CA THR A 517 -9.32 25.30 1.78
C THR A 517 -10.37 24.24 1.43
N ASP A 518 -11.58 24.68 1.08
CA ASP A 518 -12.64 23.82 0.51
C ASP A 518 -12.48 23.60 -1.00
N SER A 519 -11.58 24.34 -1.65
CA SER A 519 -11.43 24.29 -3.10
C SER A 519 -10.71 23.01 -3.53
N LEU A 520 -11.47 22.05 -4.05
CA LEU A 520 -10.92 20.82 -4.67
C LEU A 520 -9.91 21.12 -5.77
N ILE A 521 -10.03 22.25 -6.49
CA ILE A 521 -9.06 22.64 -7.53
C ILE A 521 -7.70 22.93 -6.90
N ILE A 522 -7.66 23.71 -5.82
CA ILE A 522 -6.41 24.04 -5.11
C ILE A 522 -5.80 22.76 -4.53
N ILE A 523 -6.61 21.92 -3.90
CA ILE A 523 -6.17 20.63 -3.35
C ILE A 523 -5.56 19.75 -4.45
N ASN A 524 -6.24 19.59 -5.58
CA ASN A 524 -5.75 18.79 -6.71
C ASN A 524 -4.42 19.33 -7.26
N ILE A 525 -4.26 20.66 -7.37
CA ILE A 525 -3.00 21.27 -7.80
C ILE A 525 -1.89 20.97 -6.79
N CYS A 526 -2.16 21.12 -5.49
CA CYS A 526 -1.20 20.82 -4.44
C CYS A 526 -0.76 19.35 -4.44
N ILE A 527 -1.72 18.41 -4.58
CA ILE A 527 -1.40 16.97 -4.64
C ILE A 527 -0.67 16.61 -5.94
N PHE A 528 -1.04 17.23 -7.07
CA PHE A 528 -0.29 17.07 -8.31
C PHE A 528 1.17 17.50 -8.15
N ILE A 529 1.41 18.69 -7.59
CA ILE A 529 2.76 19.21 -7.32
C ILE A 529 3.51 18.28 -6.36
N GLU A 530 2.84 17.77 -5.33
CA GLU A 530 3.44 16.82 -4.40
C GLU A 530 3.90 15.54 -5.11
N GLN A 531 2.98 14.82 -5.76
CA GLN A 531 3.32 13.56 -6.41
C GLN A 531 4.31 13.75 -7.56
N PHE A 532 4.20 14.84 -8.32
CA PHE A 532 5.18 15.22 -9.33
C PHE A 532 6.55 15.43 -8.72
N GLY A 533 6.64 16.25 -7.66
CA GLY A 533 7.90 16.55 -6.99
C GLY A 533 8.53 15.31 -6.37
N TYR A 534 7.71 14.41 -5.84
CA TYR A 534 8.15 13.10 -5.36
C TYR A 534 8.74 12.25 -6.49
N GLY A 535 8.03 12.06 -7.61
CA GLY A 535 8.53 11.28 -8.75
C GLY A 535 9.82 11.86 -9.35
N PHE A 536 9.87 13.19 -9.46
CA PHE A 536 11.02 13.91 -9.98
C PHE A 536 12.24 13.80 -9.06
N GLY A 537 12.07 14.02 -7.75
CA GLY A 537 13.15 13.93 -6.77
C GLY A 537 13.64 12.51 -6.51
N PHE A 538 12.72 11.54 -6.48
CA PHE A 538 13.06 10.13 -6.30
C PHE A 538 14.02 9.63 -7.40
N THR A 539 13.93 10.19 -8.60
CA THR A 539 14.86 9.89 -9.70
C THR A 539 16.32 10.21 -9.33
N ALA A 540 16.59 11.37 -8.71
CA ALA A 540 17.93 11.73 -8.27
C ALA A 540 18.47 10.75 -7.22
N TYR A 541 17.62 10.37 -6.27
CA TYR A 541 17.98 9.41 -5.23
C TYR A 541 18.39 8.08 -5.83
N MET A 542 17.55 7.53 -6.71
CA MET A 542 17.82 6.26 -7.38
C MET A 542 19.12 6.31 -8.20
N LEU A 543 19.37 7.39 -8.94
CA LEU A 543 20.61 7.56 -9.70
C LEU A 543 21.84 7.67 -8.82
N TYR A 544 21.72 8.30 -7.65
CA TYR A 544 22.80 8.33 -6.68
C TYR A 544 23.09 6.95 -6.09
N LEU A 545 22.08 6.14 -5.80
CA LEU A 545 22.30 4.76 -5.34
C LEU A 545 23.06 3.95 -6.40
N ILE A 546 22.70 4.11 -7.68
CA ILE A 546 23.38 3.44 -8.80
C ILE A 546 24.84 3.93 -8.89
N TYR A 547 25.06 5.25 -8.83
CA TYR A 547 26.39 5.87 -8.83
C TYR A 547 27.28 5.33 -7.70
N PHE A 548 26.78 5.34 -6.47
CA PHE A 548 27.56 4.90 -5.32
C PHE A 548 27.85 3.40 -5.38
N SER A 549 27.03 2.62 -6.07
CA SER A 549 27.20 1.17 -6.18
C SER A 549 28.27 0.75 -7.18
N GLU A 550 28.69 1.63 -8.10
CA GLU A 550 29.73 1.33 -9.09
C GLU A 550 31.02 0.78 -8.47
N GLY A 551 31.58 -0.27 -9.08
CA GLY A 551 32.79 -0.95 -8.61
C GLY A 551 32.78 -2.43 -9.00
N THR A 552 33.56 -3.24 -8.29
CA THR A 552 33.67 -4.69 -8.50
C THR A 552 32.41 -5.45 -8.10
N HIS A 553 31.75 -5.05 -7.01
CA HIS A 553 30.55 -5.70 -6.46
C HIS A 553 29.30 -4.84 -6.64
N LYS A 554 28.98 -4.42 -7.88
CA LYS A 554 27.91 -3.43 -8.14
C LYS A 554 26.55 -3.86 -7.58
N THR A 555 26.14 -5.11 -7.81
CA THR A 555 24.84 -5.65 -7.38
C THR A 555 24.69 -5.63 -5.86
N ALA A 556 25.68 -6.19 -5.15
CA ALA A 556 25.63 -6.27 -3.70
C ALA A 556 25.66 -4.89 -3.04
N HIS A 557 26.48 -3.96 -3.56
CA HIS A 557 26.50 -2.58 -3.09
C HIS A 557 25.16 -1.89 -3.27
N TYR A 558 24.47 -2.12 -4.38
CA TYR A 558 23.15 -1.55 -4.61
C TYR A 558 22.08 -2.11 -3.68
N ALA A 559 22.16 -3.41 -3.38
CA ALA A 559 21.32 -4.02 -2.35
C ALA A 559 21.58 -3.41 -0.96
N PHE A 560 22.84 -3.12 -0.59
CA PHE A 560 23.12 -2.38 0.66
C PHE A 560 22.50 -0.97 0.63
N CYS A 561 22.65 -0.24 -0.48
CA CYS A 561 22.08 1.09 -0.66
C CYS A 561 20.55 1.11 -0.48
N THR A 562 19.84 0.17 -1.12
CA THR A 562 18.38 0.06 -1.02
C THR A 562 17.93 -0.43 0.36
N GLY A 563 18.74 -1.25 1.05
CA GLY A 563 18.53 -1.59 2.46
C GLY A 563 18.59 -0.37 3.39
N PHE A 564 19.61 0.48 3.24
CA PHE A 564 19.69 1.74 3.99
C PHE A 564 18.55 2.71 3.65
N MET A 565 18.13 2.79 2.38
CA MET A 565 16.92 3.53 1.99
C MET A 565 15.70 3.06 2.78
N ALA A 566 15.44 1.74 2.81
CA ALA A 566 14.27 1.18 3.48
C ALA A 566 14.28 1.49 5.00
N LEU A 567 15.45 1.36 5.63
CA LEU A 567 15.63 1.74 7.05
C LEU A 567 15.38 3.23 7.28
N GLY A 568 15.88 4.09 6.39
CA GLY A 568 15.67 5.54 6.44
C GLY A 568 14.20 5.96 6.32
N MET A 569 13.36 5.15 5.70
CA MET A 569 11.91 5.35 5.63
C MET A 569 11.18 4.79 6.85
N MET A 570 11.58 3.58 7.29
CA MET A 570 10.88 2.85 8.33
C MET A 570 10.92 3.59 9.67
N ILE A 571 12.11 4.03 10.10
CA ILE A 571 12.30 4.61 11.44
C ILE A 571 11.52 5.93 11.62
N PRO A 572 11.64 6.93 10.73
CA PRO A 572 10.90 8.20 10.91
C PRO A 572 9.39 7.98 10.81
N GLY A 573 8.95 7.10 9.91
CA GLY A 573 7.54 6.76 9.77
C GLY A 573 6.95 6.05 10.99
N MET A 574 7.74 5.37 11.83
CA MET A 574 7.22 4.73 13.06
C MET A 574 6.81 5.74 14.13
N PHE A 575 7.50 6.88 14.22
CA PHE A 575 7.23 7.88 15.26
C PHE A 575 6.38 9.07 14.77
N ALA A 576 6.15 9.19 13.47
CA ALA A 576 5.43 10.31 12.86
C ALA A 576 4.02 10.52 13.45
N GLY A 577 3.22 9.46 13.59
CA GLY A 577 1.88 9.54 14.17
C GLY A 577 1.87 10.00 15.62
N TRP A 578 2.72 9.38 16.45
CA TRP A 578 2.90 9.81 17.84
C TRP A 578 3.30 11.28 17.95
N LEU A 579 4.21 11.76 17.10
CA LEU A 579 4.65 13.14 17.11
C LEU A 579 3.54 14.11 16.64
N GLN A 580 2.79 13.73 15.61
CA GLN A 580 1.65 14.49 15.13
C GLN A 580 0.55 14.62 16.17
N GLU A 581 0.26 13.57 16.94
CA GLU A 581 -0.71 13.62 18.05
C GLU A 581 -0.33 14.65 19.14
N GLN A 582 0.96 14.85 19.39
CA GLN A 582 1.44 15.83 20.38
C GLN A 582 1.50 17.26 19.82
N LEU A 583 1.91 17.42 18.55
CA LEU A 583 2.11 18.72 17.93
C LEU A 583 0.82 19.32 17.35
N GLY A 584 -0.12 18.50 16.86
CA GLY A 584 -1.19 18.94 15.96
C GLY A 584 -0.70 19.07 14.52
N TYR A 585 -1.62 19.18 13.56
CA TYR A 585 -1.28 19.10 12.13
C TYR A 585 -0.38 20.23 11.63
N ASN A 586 -0.66 21.51 11.88
CA ASN A 586 0.12 22.62 11.31
C ASN A 586 1.54 22.65 11.90
N HIS A 587 1.68 22.54 13.21
CA HIS A 587 2.99 22.48 13.88
C HIS A 587 3.76 21.21 13.47
N PHE A 588 3.07 20.09 13.23
CA PHE A 588 3.70 18.90 12.66
C PHE A 588 4.23 19.16 11.25
N PHE A 589 3.46 19.80 10.36
CA PHE A 589 3.96 20.12 9.02
C PHE A 589 5.09 21.16 9.05
N ILE A 590 5.08 22.12 10.00
CA ILE A 590 6.23 23.01 10.24
C ILE A 590 7.44 22.19 10.67
N TRP A 591 7.27 21.25 11.60
CA TRP A 591 8.34 20.36 12.04
C TRP A 591 8.92 19.55 10.88
N VAL A 592 8.07 18.96 10.03
CA VAL A 592 8.51 18.23 8.84
C VAL A 592 9.24 19.17 7.86
N MET A 593 8.78 20.41 7.71
CA MET A 593 9.45 21.43 6.90
C MET A 593 10.82 21.82 7.46
N ILE A 594 10.99 21.90 8.78
CA ILE A 594 12.30 22.09 9.42
C ILE A 594 13.20 20.87 9.17
N CYS A 595 12.65 19.66 9.29
CA CYS A 595 13.36 18.41 9.01
C CYS A 595 13.87 18.31 7.56
N SER A 596 13.30 19.06 6.61
CA SER A 596 13.78 19.17 5.23
C SER A 596 15.19 19.75 5.11
N ILE A 597 15.71 20.41 6.14
CA ILE A 597 17.11 20.84 6.21
C ILE A 597 18.05 19.62 6.18
N ILE A 598 17.63 18.48 6.71
CA ILE A 598 18.46 17.27 6.79
C ILE A 598 18.78 16.73 5.38
N PRO A 599 17.81 16.50 4.47
CA PRO A 599 18.09 16.21 3.06
C PRO A 599 19.00 17.23 2.37
N ILE A 600 18.87 18.52 2.66
CA ILE A 600 19.74 19.58 2.10
C ILE A 600 21.19 19.38 2.55
N ILE A 601 21.41 19.20 3.85
CA ILE A 601 22.72 18.92 4.42
C ILE A 601 23.29 17.65 3.79
N ALA A 602 22.49 16.58 3.73
CA ALA A 602 22.90 15.33 3.13
C ALA A 602 23.40 15.50 1.69
N VAL A 603 22.66 16.21 0.84
CA VAL A 603 23.04 16.50 -0.55
C VAL A 603 24.32 17.34 -0.63
N SER A 604 24.47 18.35 0.23
CA SER A 604 25.64 19.24 0.23
C SER A 604 26.96 18.53 0.57
N LEU A 605 26.91 17.43 1.33
CA LEU A 605 28.07 16.63 1.70
C LEU A 605 28.57 15.73 0.55
N LEU A 606 27.75 15.53 -0.48
CA LEU A 606 28.07 14.64 -1.59
C LEU A 606 29.02 15.28 -2.58
N LYS A 607 30.09 14.55 -2.94
CA LYS A 607 30.97 14.89 -4.06
C LYS A 607 30.71 13.92 -5.20
N ILE A 608 30.03 14.41 -6.22
CA ILE A 608 29.62 13.61 -7.38
C ILE A 608 30.49 13.95 -8.58
N ASN A 609 30.92 12.91 -9.30
CA ASN A 609 31.63 13.09 -10.56
C ASN A 609 30.76 13.90 -11.55
N PRO A 610 31.23 15.07 -12.03
CA PRO A 610 30.45 15.94 -12.92
C PRO A 610 30.04 15.30 -14.26
N ASN A 611 30.63 14.18 -14.66
CA ASN A 611 30.32 13.51 -15.92
C ASN A 611 29.35 12.34 -15.76
N TYR A 612 28.99 11.97 -14.54
CA TYR A 612 28.12 10.81 -14.31
C TYR A 612 26.69 11.06 -14.81
N GLY A 613 26.17 10.13 -15.62
CA GLY A 613 24.82 10.17 -16.20
C GLY A 613 24.67 11.03 -17.46
N LYS A 614 25.70 11.76 -17.90
CA LYS A 614 25.64 12.57 -19.14
C LYS A 614 25.74 11.68 -20.39
N ALA A 615 25.05 12.07 -21.46
CA ALA A 615 25.28 11.49 -22.77
C ALA A 615 26.69 11.89 -23.26
N THR A 616 27.45 10.93 -23.79
CA THR A 616 28.75 11.24 -24.41
C THR A 616 28.53 11.71 -25.85
N GLU A 617 29.33 12.65 -26.36
CA GLU A 617 29.17 13.25 -27.72
C GLU A 617 29.09 12.20 -28.85
N LYS A 618 29.68 11.01 -28.67
CA LYS A 618 29.60 9.89 -29.62
C LYS A 618 28.25 9.16 -29.65
N GLU A 619 27.40 9.33 -28.63
CA GLU A 619 26.06 8.73 -28.56
C GLU A 619 24.98 9.65 -29.15
N SER A 620 25.19 10.97 -29.16
CA SER A 620 24.29 11.93 -29.81
C SER A 620 24.39 11.93 -31.34
N GLU A 621 25.50 11.45 -31.91
CA GLU A 621 25.67 11.31 -33.38
C GLU A 621 25.16 9.96 -33.93
N LYS A 622 24.73 9.04 -33.06
CA LYS A 622 24.23 7.69 -33.43
C LYS A 622 22.75 7.46 -33.13
N GLN A 623 22.06 8.43 -32.55
CA GLN A 623 20.60 8.50 -32.52
C GLN A 623 20.11 9.28 -33.74
#